data_AF-A0A0B8PA75-F1
#
_entry.id   AF-A0A0B8PA75-F1
#
_cell.length_a   1.000
_cell.length_b   1.000
_cell.length_c   1.000
_cell.angle_alpha   90.00
_cell.angle_beta   90.00
_cell.angle_gamma   90.00
#
_symmetry.space_group_name_H-M   'P 1'
#
loop_
_entity.id
_entity.type
_entity.pdbx_description
1 polymer ?
#
loop_
_entity_poly.entity_id
_entity_poly.type
_entity_poly.pdbx_seq_one_letter_code
_entity_poly.pdbx_strand_id
1 'polypeptide(L)'
;MYLAGIPFAGLWVVAVLIVAIIQLPPIIALIPAIIFAWTTDTTLVASLFTIWCVLVSASDAVLKPMLMGRGTDIPMLVILLGAIGGMAMSGIVGLFVGAVVLAVTHRLFVAWLAQSEVDIEQIEQTKQESE
;
A
#
# COMPACT_ATOMS: atom_id res chain seq x y z
N MET A 1 -20.23 8.83 11.26
CA MET A 1 -20.13 9.20 12.69
C MET A 1 -21.24 10.15 13.12
N TYR A 2 -21.47 11.27 12.42
CA TYR A 2 -22.58 12.20 12.76
C TYR A 2 -23.98 11.53 12.76
N LEU A 3 -24.24 10.65 11.79
CA LEU A 3 -25.49 9.87 11.71
C LEU A 3 -25.57 8.67 12.68
N ALA A 4 -24.46 8.32 13.35
CA ALA A 4 -24.36 7.15 14.22
C ALA A 4 -24.28 7.53 15.71
N GLY A 5 -24.68 8.75 16.09
CA GLY A 5 -24.76 9.16 17.50
C GLY A 5 -23.42 9.23 18.26
N ILE A 6 -22.28 9.01 17.61
CA ILE A 6 -20.97 8.93 18.29
C ILE A 6 -20.54 10.34 18.74
N PRO A 7 -20.44 10.62 20.05
CA PRO A 7 -19.96 11.90 20.55
C PRO A 7 -18.49 12.13 20.13
N PHE A 8 -18.11 13.39 19.91
CA PHE A 8 -16.78 13.79 19.44
C PHE A 8 -16.36 13.23 18.07
N ALA A 9 -17.27 13.20 17.09
CA ALA A 9 -16.97 12.76 15.71
C ALA A 9 -15.73 13.48 15.08
N GLY A 10 -15.47 14.74 15.43
CA GLY A 10 -14.29 15.47 14.95
C GLY A 10 -12.96 14.87 15.45
N LEU A 11 -12.91 14.35 16.69
CA LEU A 11 -11.71 13.74 17.26
C LEU A 11 -11.35 12.45 16.53
N TRP A 12 -12.36 11.68 16.17
CA TRP A 12 -12.21 10.45 15.39
C TRP A 12 -11.76 10.70 13.97
N VAL A 13 -12.24 11.77 13.32
CA VAL A 13 -11.75 12.18 11.99
C VAL A 13 -10.26 12.48 12.04
N VAL A 14 -9.79 13.19 13.07
CA VAL A 14 -8.36 13.46 13.27
C VAL A 14 -7.57 12.18 13.55
N ALA A 15 -8.12 11.25 14.35
CA ALA A 15 -7.47 9.97 14.61
C ALA A 15 -7.32 9.12 13.33
N VAL A 16 -8.37 9.03 12.51
CA VAL A 16 -8.34 8.36 11.21
C VAL A 16 -7.36 9.05 10.26
N LEU A 17 -7.29 10.38 10.26
CA LEU A 17 -6.33 11.16 9.48
C LEU A 17 -4.88 10.78 9.85
N ILE A 18 -4.55 10.73 11.14
CA ILE A 18 -3.20 10.35 11.61
C ILE A 18 -2.87 8.92 11.20
N VAL A 19 -3.79 7.97 11.38
CA VAL A 19 -3.58 6.56 10.99
C VAL A 19 -3.41 6.42 9.46
N ALA A 20 -4.15 7.22 8.68
CA ALA A 20 -4.00 7.27 7.23
C ALA A 20 -2.65 7.83 6.79
N ILE A 21 -2.09 8.83 7.49
CA ILE A 21 -0.73 9.37 7.25
C ILE A 21 0.33 8.29 7.49
N ILE A 22 0.15 7.44 8.51
CA ILE A 22 1.04 6.29 8.80
C ILE A 22 0.81 5.14 7.79
N GLN A 23 -0.02 5.34 6.77
CA GLN A 23 -0.36 4.38 5.72
C GLN A 23 -1.05 3.10 6.21
N LEU A 24 -1.44 3.04 7.48
CA LEU A 24 -2.11 1.90 8.10
C LEU A 24 -3.60 1.83 7.71
N PRO A 25 -4.21 0.64 7.74
CA PRO A 25 -5.63 0.48 7.48
C PRO A 25 -6.45 1.32 8.48
N PRO A 26 -7.41 2.14 8.01
CA PRO A 26 -8.23 2.99 8.87
C PRO A 26 -9.11 2.19 9.85
N ILE A 27 -9.29 0.88 9.63
CA ILE A 27 -10.02 0.02 10.56
C ILE A 27 -9.44 0.05 11.98
N ILE A 28 -8.12 0.21 12.13
CA ILE A 28 -7.45 0.25 13.44
C ILE A 28 -7.96 1.45 14.26
N ALA A 29 -8.12 2.61 13.60
CA ALA A 29 -8.71 3.78 14.22
C ALA A 29 -10.23 3.61 14.44
N LEU A 30 -10.92 2.78 13.65
CA LEU A 30 -12.37 2.63 13.75
C LEU A 30 -12.81 1.58 14.79
N ILE A 31 -11.93 0.68 15.24
CA ILE A 31 -12.25 -0.36 16.22
C ILE A 31 -12.96 0.19 17.47
N PRO A 32 -12.45 1.22 18.17
CA PRO A 32 -13.10 1.65 19.41
C PRO A 32 -14.38 2.45 19.13
N ALA A 33 -14.53 3.04 17.93
CA ALA A 33 -15.79 3.61 17.48
C ALA A 33 -16.86 2.54 17.19
N ILE A 34 -16.45 1.39 16.64
CA ILE A 34 -17.34 0.24 16.43
C ILE A 34 -17.79 -0.32 17.79
N ILE A 35 -16.89 -0.49 18.76
CA ILE A 35 -17.23 -0.94 20.11
C ILE A 35 -18.25 0.01 20.74
N PHE A 36 -18.07 1.32 20.60
CA PHE A 36 -19.01 2.32 21.13
C PHE A 36 -20.39 2.29 20.44
N ALA A 37 -20.43 2.04 19.12
CA ALA A 37 -21.69 1.88 18.40
C ALA A 37 -22.47 0.66 18.88
N TRP A 38 -21.79 -0.43 19.26
CA TRP A 38 -22.43 -1.62 19.84
C TRP A 38 -22.97 -1.41 21.25
N THR A 39 -22.44 -0.45 22.01
CA THR A 39 -22.91 -0.14 23.37
C THR A 39 -24.03 0.89 23.41
N THR A 40 -24.16 1.74 22.39
CA THR A 40 -25.02 2.94 22.42
C THR A 40 -26.21 2.83 21.49
N ASP A 41 -26.06 2.17 20.34
CA ASP A 41 -27.07 2.15 19.28
C ASP A 41 -27.83 0.83 19.19
N THR A 42 -28.94 0.86 18.45
CA THR A 42 -29.73 -0.35 18.13
C THR A 42 -28.89 -1.33 17.31
N THR A 43 -29.04 -2.64 17.57
CA THR A 43 -28.28 -3.73 16.92
C THR A 43 -28.25 -3.66 15.39
N LEU A 44 -29.31 -3.11 14.78
CA LEU A 44 -29.42 -2.87 13.34
C LEU A 44 -28.45 -1.80 12.82
N VAL A 45 -28.27 -0.71 13.57
CA VAL A 45 -27.37 0.40 13.22
C VAL A 45 -25.91 -0.02 13.42
N ALA A 46 -25.61 -0.72 14.51
CA ALA A 46 -24.26 -1.18 14.82
C ALA A 46 -23.74 -2.22 13.82
N SER A 47 -24.59 -3.14 13.35
CA SER A 47 -24.22 -4.15 12.34
C SER A 47 -23.96 -3.52 10.97
N LEU A 48 -24.84 -2.63 10.50
CA LEU A 48 -24.63 -1.89 9.25
C LEU A 48 -23.37 -1.02 9.30
N PHE A 49 -23.11 -0.35 10.41
CA PHE A 49 -21.90 0.46 10.60
C PHE A 49 -20.62 -0.39 10.56
N THR A 50 -20.64 -1.56 11.21
CA THR A 50 -19.50 -2.49 11.20
C THR A 50 -19.21 -3.00 9.79
N ILE A 51 -20.23 -3.43 9.05
CA ILE A 51 -20.10 -3.89 7.65
C ILE A 51 -19.54 -2.77 6.78
N TRP A 52 -20.05 -1.54 6.94
CA TRP A 52 -19.55 -0.37 6.22
C TRP A 52 -18.08 -0.07 6.51
N CYS A 53 -17.66 -0.09 7.79
CA CYS A 53 -16.26 0.13 8.17
C CYS A 53 -15.32 -0.94 7.60
N VAL A 54 -15.76 -2.21 7.58
CA VAL A 54 -14.99 -3.30 6.96
C VAL A 54 -14.85 -3.08 5.47
N LEU A 55 -15.94 -2.71 4.78
CA LEU A 55 -15.93 -2.45 3.34
C LEU A 55 -15.01 -1.28 2.97
N VAL A 56 -15.05 -0.20 3.75
CA VAL A 56 -14.15 0.96 3.58
C VAL A 56 -12.70 0.55 3.78
N SER A 57 -12.36 -0.14 4.87
CA SER A 57 -10.98 -0.56 5.10
C SER A 57 -10.48 -1.58 4.08
N ALA A 58 -11.34 -2.48 3.61
CA ALA A 58 -11.01 -3.42 2.55
C ALA A 58 -10.76 -2.67 1.24
N SER A 59 -11.56 -1.62 0.96
CA SER A 59 -11.34 -0.76 -0.19
C SER A 59 -9.97 -0.07 -0.12
N ASP A 60 -9.58 0.51 1.01
CA ASP A 60 -8.23 1.10 1.16
C ASP A 60 -7.08 0.07 1.01
N ALA A 61 -7.30 -1.17 1.47
CA ALA A 61 -6.31 -2.25 1.38
C ALA A 61 -6.21 -2.88 -0.02
N VAL A 62 -7.28 -2.87 -0.81
CA VAL A 62 -7.36 -3.46 -2.16
C VAL A 62 -7.14 -2.42 -3.26
N LEU A 63 -7.62 -1.17 -3.07
CA LEU A 63 -7.41 -0.08 -4.02
C LEU A 63 -5.93 0.24 -4.15
N LYS A 64 -5.14 0.28 -3.06
CA LYS A 64 -3.68 0.52 -3.14
C LYS A 64 -2.97 -0.45 -4.11
N PRO A 65 -3.08 -1.79 -3.96
CA PRO A 65 -2.46 -2.73 -4.88
C PRO A 65 -3.11 -2.77 -6.26
N MET A 66 -4.42 -2.55 -6.40
CA MET A 66 -5.09 -2.59 -7.70
C MET A 66 -4.79 -1.35 -8.55
N LEU A 67 -4.68 -0.16 -7.95
CA LEU A 67 -4.34 1.09 -8.65
C LEU A 67 -2.84 1.16 -8.99
N MET A 68 -1.96 0.55 -8.18
CA MET A 68 -0.51 0.48 -8.43
C MET A 68 -0.07 -0.77 -9.20
N GLY A 69 -0.92 -1.80 -9.31
CA GLY A 69 -0.63 -3.07 -9.98
C GLY A 69 -0.76 -3.03 -11.51
N ARG A 70 -1.13 -1.88 -12.10
CA ARG A 70 -1.15 -1.69 -13.55
C ARG A 70 -0.02 -0.78 -13.97
N GLY A 71 1.19 -1.31 -14.11
CA GLY A 71 2.21 -0.52 -14.80
C GLY A 71 3.61 -1.08 -14.92
N THR A 72 4.11 -1.93 -14.03
CA THR A 72 5.48 -2.44 -14.18
C THR A 72 5.77 -3.56 -13.18
N ASP A 73 6.45 -4.63 -13.59
CA ASP A 73 6.96 -5.77 -12.78
C ASP A 73 7.96 -5.38 -11.67
N ILE A 74 7.74 -4.28 -10.95
CA ILE A 74 8.51 -3.94 -9.75
C ILE A 74 7.76 -4.58 -8.58
N PRO A 75 8.34 -5.58 -7.90
CA PRO A 75 7.69 -6.19 -6.77
C PRO A 75 7.37 -5.12 -5.73
N MET A 76 6.10 -5.00 -5.32
CA MET A 76 5.65 -4.07 -4.28
C MET A 76 6.52 -4.15 -3.00
N LEU A 77 7.04 -5.35 -2.72
CA LEU A 77 7.98 -5.62 -1.64
C LEU A 77 9.26 -4.75 -1.71
N VAL A 78 9.81 -4.55 -2.91
CA VAL A 78 11.01 -3.72 -3.11
C VAL A 78 10.72 -2.26 -2.79
N ILE A 79 9.56 -1.76 -3.20
CA ILE A 79 9.12 -0.39 -2.92
C ILE A 79 8.85 -0.20 -1.43
N LEU A 80 8.17 -1.16 -0.79
CA LEU A 80 7.88 -1.15 0.65
C LEU A 80 9.16 -1.17 1.48
N LEU A 81 10.12 -2.03 1.12
CA LEU A 81 11.42 -2.11 1.80
C LEU A 81 12.18 -0.79 1.67
N GLY A 82 12.10 -0.15 0.50
CA GLY A 82 12.69 1.17 0.25
C GLY A 82 12.01 2.27 1.07
N ALA A 83 10.68 2.25 1.15
CA ALA A 83 9.92 3.21 1.94
C ALA A 83 10.21 3.10 3.45
N ILE A 84 10.26 1.88 3.99
CA ILE A 84 10.56 1.64 5.41
C ILE A 84 12.00 2.03 5.73
N GLY A 85 12.96 1.61 4.91
CA GLY A 85 14.37 1.96 5.08
C GLY A 85 14.63 3.46 4.94
N GLY A 86 13.98 4.10 3.97
CA GLY A 86 14.07 5.54 3.76
C GLY A 86 13.42 6.34 4.90
N MET A 87 12.26 5.88 5.40
CA MET A 87 11.60 6.46 6.57
C MET A 87 12.52 6.42 7.79
N ALA A 88 13.20 5.29 8.03
CA ALA A 88 14.12 5.15 9.16
C ALA A 88 15.31 6.14 9.10
N MET A 89 15.78 6.50 7.89
CA MET A 89 16.92 7.42 7.73
C MET A 89 16.53 8.91 7.69
N SER A 90 15.43 9.27 7.03
CA SER A 90 15.09 10.69 6.75
C SER A 90 13.62 11.05 6.99
N GLY A 91 12.88 10.19 7.71
CA GLY A 91 11.48 10.44 8.06
C GLY A 91 10.56 10.42 6.85
N ILE A 92 9.57 11.32 6.82
CA ILE A 92 8.52 11.27 5.79
C ILE A 92 9.05 11.50 4.37
N VAL A 93 10.09 12.32 4.20
CA VAL A 93 10.74 12.54 2.90
C VAL A 93 11.40 11.26 2.41
N GLY A 94 12.00 10.51 3.32
CA GLY A 94 12.61 9.22 3.06
C GLY A 94 11.66 8.14 2.57
N LEU A 95 10.37 8.22 2.93
CA LEU A 95 9.36 7.29 2.42
C LEU A 95 9.28 7.34 0.89
N PHE A 96 9.40 8.53 0.31
CA PHE A 96 9.40 8.72 -1.13
C PHE A 96 10.77 8.44 -1.74
N VAL A 97 11.83 9.00 -1.15
CA VAL A 97 13.18 8.88 -1.71
C VAL A 97 13.67 7.43 -1.67
N GLY A 98 13.49 6.72 -0.55
CA GLY A 98 13.93 5.34 -0.40
C GLY A 98 13.18 4.37 -1.32
N ALA A 99 11.88 4.57 -1.50
CA ALA A 99 11.07 3.82 -2.46
C ALA A 99 11.55 4.00 -3.91
N VAL A 100 11.80 5.25 -4.33
CA VAL A 100 12.27 5.56 -5.68
C VAL A 100 13.67 4.98 -5.93
N VAL A 101 14.60 5.14 -4.99
CA VAL A 101 15.98 4.64 -5.14
C VAL A 101 16.02 3.11 -5.29
N LEU A 102 15.28 2.36 -4.48
CA LEU A 102 15.23 0.89 -4.63
C LEU A 102 14.48 0.46 -5.89
N ALA A 103 13.41 1.16 -6.29
CA ALA A 103 12.70 0.85 -7.53
C ALA A 103 13.61 1.01 -8.77
N VAL A 104 14.38 2.10 -8.82
CA VAL A 104 15.35 2.36 -9.90
C VAL A 104 16.49 1.34 -9.86
N THR A 105 17.04 1.05 -8.67
CA THR A 105 18.09 0.04 -8.50
C THR A 105 17.63 -1.34 -8.97
N HIS A 106 16.41 -1.76 -8.61
CA HIS A 106 15.85 -3.03 -9.06
C HIS A 106 15.64 -3.05 -10.58
N ARG A 107 15.14 -1.96 -11.17
CA ARG A 107 15.01 -1.83 -12.62
C ARG A 107 16.36 -1.94 -13.33
N LEU A 108 17.39 -1.29 -12.80
CA LEU A 108 18.74 -1.36 -13.34
C LEU A 108 19.34 -2.76 -13.19
N PHE A 109 19.10 -3.43 -12.05
CA PHE A 109 19.55 -4.79 -11.79
C PHE A 109 18.90 -5.82 -12.74
N VAL A 110 17.58 -5.69 -12.96
CA VAL A 110 16.84 -6.52 -13.92
C VAL A 110 17.30 -6.24 -15.35
N ALA A 111 17.52 -4.98 -15.73
CA ALA A 111 18.04 -4.62 -17.04
C ALA A 111 19.46 -5.18 -17.28
N TRP A 112 20.31 -5.15 -16.25
CA TRP A 112 21.65 -5.74 -16.30
C TRP A 112 21.60 -7.27 -16.44
N LEU A 113 20.70 -7.94 -15.70
CA LEU A 113 20.47 -9.38 -15.86
C LEU A 113 19.93 -9.73 -17.24
N ALA A 114 18.98 -8.96 -17.78
CA ALA A 114 18.39 -9.19 -19.10
C ALA A 114 19.40 -8.99 -20.24
N GLN A 115 20.39 -8.10 -20.08
CA GLN A 115 21.51 -7.98 -21.03
C GLN A 115 22.28 -9.31 -21.17
N SER A 116 22.30 -10.12 -20.10
CA SER A 116 22.97 -11.43 -20.11
C SER A 116 22.22 -12.48 -20.93
N GLU A 117 20.92 -12.30 -21.17
CA GLU A 117 20.08 -13.20 -21.96
C GLU A 117 20.11 -12.82 -23.45
N VAL A 118 20.10 -11.51 -23.74
CA VAL A 118 20.19 -10.96 -25.11
C VAL A 118 21.54 -11.25 -25.76
N ASP A 119 22.66 -11.21 -25.00
CA ASP A 119 23.98 -11.56 -25.54
C ASP A 119 24.10 -13.06 -25.88
N ILE A 120 23.36 -13.95 -25.21
CA ILE A 120 23.42 -15.41 -25.45
C ILE A 120 22.63 -15.79 -26.72
N GLU A 121 21.44 -15.21 -26.94
CA GLU A 121 20.66 -15.45 -28.17
C GLU A 121 21.37 -14.93 -29.44
N GLN A 122 22.07 -13.79 -29.36
CA GLN A 122 22.81 -13.25 -30.51
C GLN A 122 24.08 -14.04 -30.85
N ILE A 123 24.74 -14.65 -29.85
CA ILE A 123 25.91 -15.52 -30.06
C ILE A 123 25.50 -16.86 -30.70
N GLU A 124 24.34 -17.44 -30.35
CA GLU A 124 23.84 -18.67 -30.98
C GLU A 124 23.39 -18.45 -32.43
N GLN A 125 22.71 -17.34 -32.74
CA GLN A 125 22.28 -17.00 -34.11
C GLN A 125 23.47 -16.74 -35.05
N THR A 126 24.51 -16.04 -34.57
CA THR A 126 25.73 -15.78 -35.38
C THR A 126 26.49 -17.07 -35.70
N LYS A 127 26.37 -18.11 -34.86
CA LYS A 127 27.02 -19.41 -35.06
C LYS A 127 26.26 -20.30 -36.05
N GLN A 128 24.92 -20.24 -36.03
CA GLN A 128 24.06 -20.98 -36.96
C GLN A 128 24.07 -20.43 -38.39
N GLU A 129 24.39 -19.16 -38.60
CA GLU A 129 24.52 -18.55 -39.94
C GLU A 129 25.89 -18.80 -40.58
N SER A 130 26.83 -19.41 -39.83
CA SER A 130 28.22 -19.68 -40.25
C SER A 130 28.54 -21.17 -40.51
N GLU A 131 27.56 -22.06 -40.33
CA GLU A 131 27.57 -23.49 -40.76
C GLU A 131 26.67 -23.70 -41.99
#